data_AF-A0A3N9NUR4-F1
#
_entry.id   AF-A0A3N9NUR4-F1
#
_cell.length_a   1.000
_cell.length_b   1.000
_cell.length_c   1.000
_cell.angle_alpha   90.00
_cell.angle_beta   90.00
_cell.angle_gamma   90.00
#
_symmetry.space_group_name_H-M   'P 1'
#
loop_
_entity.id
_entity.type
_entity.pdbx_description
1 polymer ?
#
loop_
_entity_poly.entity_id
_entity_poly.type
_entity_poly.pdbx_seq_one_letter_code
_entity_poly.pdbx_strand_id
1 'polypeptide(L)'
;MRTKSIKKPKKDKSSLLWGLAFGIVFGFLLHKGGVTRYDVIIGQLLLIDFTVIKIMLTAILTGMIGIHAMKSMGWVELQPKHGSAGKNIIGGL
;
A
#
# COMPACT_ATOMS: atom_id res chain seq x y z
N MET A 1 -16.63 21.04 17.78
CA MET A 1 -16.83 20.22 16.56
C MET A 1 -16.06 20.87 15.40
N ARG A 2 -14.80 20.49 15.16
CA ARG A 2 -13.95 21.11 14.12
C ARG A 2 -14.06 20.31 12.82
N THR A 3 -14.82 20.83 11.86
CA THR A 3 -14.88 20.34 10.49
C THR A 3 -13.57 20.71 9.77
N LYS A 4 -12.60 19.78 9.72
CA LYS A 4 -11.44 19.93 8.81
C LYS A 4 -11.95 19.78 7.37
N SER A 5 -11.93 20.91 6.66
CA SER A 5 -12.24 21.05 5.25
C SER A 5 -11.49 20.00 4.41
N ILE A 6 -12.24 19.10 3.78
CA ILE A 6 -11.75 18.17 2.76
C ILE A 6 -11.37 19.03 1.56
N LYS A 7 -10.08 19.35 1.44
CA LYS A 7 -9.51 20.07 0.30
C LYS A 7 -9.76 19.21 -0.94
N LYS A 8 -10.70 19.63 -1.80
CA LYS A 8 -10.96 18.96 -3.07
C LYS A 8 -9.65 18.90 -3.87
N PRO A 9 -9.17 17.72 -4.28
CA PRO A 9 -7.99 17.63 -5.10
C PRO A 9 -8.26 18.39 -6.41
N LYS A 10 -7.45 19.41 -6.69
CA LYS A 10 -7.40 20.02 -8.02
C LYS A 10 -7.10 18.89 -9.00
N LYS A 11 -7.84 18.85 -10.12
CA LYS A 11 -7.63 17.90 -11.21
C LYS A 11 -6.36 18.30 -11.97
N ASP A 12 -5.22 18.14 -11.32
CA ASP A 12 -3.91 18.43 -11.87
C ASP A 12 -3.47 17.19 -12.64
N LYS A 13 -3.44 17.27 -13.98
CA LYS A 13 -3.01 16.16 -14.84
C LYS A 13 -1.64 15.60 -14.42
N SER A 14 -0.78 16.44 -13.85
CA SER A 14 0.50 16.05 -13.25
C SER A 14 0.39 15.07 -12.09
N SER A 15 -0.66 15.15 -11.26
CA SER A 15 -0.87 14.18 -10.16
C SER A 15 -1.24 12.79 -10.71
N LEU A 16 -2.04 12.75 -11.79
CA LEU A 16 -2.34 11.50 -12.49
C LEU A 16 -1.09 10.87 -13.12
N LEU A 17 -0.24 11.68 -13.75
CA LEU A 17 1.01 11.19 -14.35
C LEU A 17 1.96 10.64 -13.30
N TRP A 18 2.11 11.31 -12.15
CA TRP A 18 2.89 10.80 -11.04
C TRP A 18 2.30 9.50 -10.48
N GLY A 19 0.98 9.42 -10.31
CA GLY A 19 0.30 8.20 -9.88
C GLY A 19 0.54 7.03 -10.85
N LEU A 20 0.51 7.29 -12.16
CA LEU A 20 0.80 6.29 -13.19
C LEU A 20 2.28 5.83 -13.14
N ALA A 21 3.21 6.78 -13.05
CA ALA A 21 4.64 6.47 -12.95
C ALA A 21 4.94 5.62 -11.70
N PHE A 22 4.42 6.00 -10.54
CA PHE A 22 4.54 5.21 -9.31
C PHE A 22 3.91 3.82 -9.47
N GLY A 23 2.74 3.72 -10.11
CA GLY A 23 2.08 2.44 -10.39
C GLY A 23 2.91 1.52 -11.27
N ILE A 24 3.54 2.05 -12.32
CA ILE A 24 4.42 1.27 -13.21
C ILE A 24 5.66 0.78 -12.46
N VAL A 25 6.33 1.66 -11.71
CA VAL A 25 7.52 1.29 -10.92
C VAL A 25 7.15 0.25 -9.86
N PHE A 26 6.03 0.44 -9.17
CA PHE A 26 5.55 -0.51 -8.17
C PHE A 26 5.21 -1.87 -8.78
N GLY A 27 4.50 -1.90 -9.91
CA GLY A 27 4.19 -3.13 -10.63
C GLY A 27 5.44 -3.87 -11.11
N PHE A 28 6.44 -3.14 -11.61
CA PHE A 28 7.72 -3.71 -12.01
C PHE A 28 8.49 -4.32 -10.81
N LEU A 29 8.48 -3.65 -9.65
CA LEU A 29 9.07 -4.18 -8.42
C LEU A 29 8.38 -5.45 -7.94
N LEU A 30 7.05 -5.53 -8.02
CA LEU A 30 6.29 -6.74 -7.68
C LEU A 30 6.61 -7.89 -8.66
N HIS A 31 6.73 -7.59 -9.95
CA HIS A 31 7.09 -8.58 -10.96
C HIS A 31 8.50 -9.14 -10.72
N LYS A 32 9.47 -8.26 -10.42
CA LYS A 32 10.84 -8.64 -10.08
C LYS A 32 10.93 -9.39 -8.73
N GLY A 33 10.01 -9.09 -7.80
CA GLY A 33 9.89 -9.79 -6.52
C GLY A 33 9.37 -11.23 -6.63
N GLY A 34 8.99 -11.71 -7.82
CA GLY A 34 8.58 -13.10 -8.04
C GLY A 34 7.22 -13.48 -7.41
N VAL A 35 6.59 -12.57 -6.67
CA VAL A 35 5.26 -12.75 -6.05
C VAL A 35 4.13 -12.89 -7.06
N THR A 36 4.38 -12.56 -8.34
CA THR A 36 3.41 -12.74 -9.43
C THR A 36 3.50 -14.12 -10.08
N ARG A 37 4.41 -15.00 -9.63
CA ARG A 37 4.53 -16.36 -10.17
C ARG A 37 3.56 -17.30 -9.47
N TYR A 38 2.86 -18.11 -10.26
CA TYR A 38 1.88 -19.08 -9.76
C TYR A 38 2.51 -20.08 -8.77
N ASP A 39 3.71 -20.59 -9.09
CA ASP A 39 4.44 -21.55 -8.26
C ASP A 39 4.70 -21.02 -6.84
N VAL A 40 5.00 -19.72 -6.72
CA VAL A 40 5.30 -19.04 -5.45
C VAL A 40 4.02 -18.82 -4.64
N ILE A 41 2.91 -18.51 -5.31
CA ILE A 41 1.60 -18.35 -4.68
C ILE A 41 1.10 -19.69 -4.14
N ILE A 42 1.18 -20.76 -4.95
CA ILE A 42 0.82 -22.10 -4.53
C ILE A 42 1.75 -22.61 -3.43
N GLY A 43 3.06 -22.38 -3.55
CA GLY A 43 4.03 -22.71 -2.51
C GLY A 43 3.71 -22.04 -1.17
N GLN A 44 3.19 -20.80 -1.19
CA GLN A 44 2.72 -20.11 0.01
C GLN A 44 1.47 -20.77 0.61
N LEU A 45 0.47 -21.12 -0.22
CA LEU A 45 -0.75 -21.78 0.26
C LEU A 45 -0.46 -23.18 0.83
N LEU A 46 0.54 -23.87 0.29
CA LEU A 46 1.02 -25.16 0.78
C LEU A 46 1.99 -25.03 1.98
N LEU A 47 2.29 -23.80 2.43
CA LEU A 47 3.24 -23.50 3.52
C LEU A 47 4.68 -24.00 3.27
N ILE A 48 5.03 -24.24 2.01
CA ILE A 48 6.36 -24.67 1.58
C ILE A 48 7.23 -23.44 1.25
N ASP A 49 6.62 -22.39 0.70
CA ASP A 49 7.30 -21.18 0.25
C ASP A 49 6.77 -19.92 0.96
N PHE A 50 7.53 -19.40 1.92
CA PHE A 50 7.19 -18.18 2.65
C PHE A 50 7.66 -16.89 1.94
N THR A 51 8.07 -16.96 0.67
CA THR A 51 8.64 -15.81 -0.07
C THR A 51 7.68 -14.63 -0.14
N VAL A 52 6.41 -14.87 -0.43
CA VAL A 52 5.40 -13.80 -0.48
C VAL A 52 5.22 -13.14 0.88
N ILE A 53 5.11 -13.93 1.95
CA ILE A 53 4.94 -13.43 3.32
C ILE A 53 6.14 -12.56 3.71
N LYS A 54 7.37 -13.01 3.41
CA LYS A 54 8.58 -12.22 3.66
C LYS A 54 8.58 -10.90 2.88
N ILE A 55 8.22 -10.90 1.60
CA ILE A 55 8.20 -9.69 0.78
C ILE A 55 7.11 -8.72 1.26
N MET A 56 5.91 -9.21 1.57
CA MET A 56 4.84 -8.37 2.10
C MET A 56 5.22 -7.77 3.45
N LEU A 57 5.77 -8.57 4.37
CA LEU A 57 6.14 -8.12 5.71
C LEU A 57 7.27 -7.08 5.67
N THR A 58 8.32 -7.34 4.88
CA THR A 58 9.43 -6.38 4.70
C THR A 58 8.98 -5.08 4.05
N ALA A 59 8.06 -5.14 3.07
CA ALA A 59 7.47 -3.95 2.45
C ALA A 59 6.65 -3.13 3.46
N ILE A 60 5.81 -3.79 4.28
CA ILE A 60 5.00 -3.12 5.31
C ILE A 60 5.90 -2.45 6.35
N LEU A 61 6.91 -3.16 6.86
CA LEU A 61 7.83 -2.61 7.86
C LEU A 61 8.62 -1.42 7.31
N THR A 62 9.16 -1.55 6.10
CA THR A 62 9.90 -0.46 5.43
C THR A 62 8.99 0.75 5.20
N GLY A 63 7.76 0.52 4.75
CA GLY A 63 6.76 1.57 4.55
C GLY A 63 6.36 2.25 5.86
N MET A 64 6.20 1.50 6.94
CA MET A 64 5.89 2.04 8.27
C MET A 64 7.00 2.97 8.76
N ILE A 65 8.26 2.53 8.67
CA ILE A 65 9.43 3.33 9.06
C ILE A 65 9.51 4.60 8.20
N GLY A 66 9.38 4.46 6.87
CA GLY A 66 9.43 5.58 5.94
C GLY A 66 8.35 6.63 6.19
N ILE A 67 7.09 6.20 6.34
CA ILE A 67 5.97 7.12 6.62
C ILE A 67 6.14 7.80 7.98
N HIS A 68 6.60 7.07 9.00
CA HIS A 68 6.81 7.67 10.32
C HIS A 68 7.92 8.71 10.32
N ALA A 69 9.02 8.46 9.60
CA ALA A 69 10.10 9.44 9.39
C ALA A 69 9.61 10.69 8.63
N MET A 70 8.81 10.50 7.58
CA MET A 70 8.20 11.62 6.84
C MET A 70 7.21 12.42 7.71
N LYS A 71 6.49 11.74 8.61
CA LYS A 71 5.62 12.38 9.59
C LYS A 71 6.41 13.21 10.60
N SER A 72 7.54 12.70 11.12
CA SER A 72 8.37 13.47 12.07
C SER A 72 8.99 14.71 11.43
N MET A 73 9.23 14.71 10.12
CA MET A 73 9.69 15.86 9.35
C MET A 73 8.55 16.79 8.89
N GLY A 74 7.29 16.48 9.20
CA GLY A 74 6.14 17.31 8.85
C GLY A 74 5.71 17.24 7.38
N TRP A 75 6.22 16.28 6.60
CA TRP A 75 5.94 16.16 5.15
C TRP A 75 4.60 15.50 4.83
N VAL A 76 4.02 14.74 5.78
CA VAL A 76 2.81 13.94 5.55
C VAL A 76 1.88 14.00 6.76
N GLU A 77 0.59 14.30 6.53
CA GLU A 77 -0.47 14.11 7.52
C GLU A 77 -1.03 12.68 7.42
N LEU A 78 -1.04 11.95 8.54
CA LEU A 78 -1.71 10.66 8.60
C LEU A 78 -3.22 10.85 8.56
N GLN A 79 -3.87 10.39 7.48
CA GLN A 79 -5.32 10.31 7.38
C GLN A 79 -5.79 8.84 7.41
N PRO A 80 -5.79 8.19 8.59
CA PRO A 80 -6.32 6.83 8.70
C PRO A 80 -7.80 6.83 8.32
N LYS A 81 -8.17 5.93 7.41
CA LYS A 81 -9.57 5.77 7.00
C LYS A 81 -10.35 5.19 8.19
N HIS A 82 -11.52 5.75 8.49
CA HIS A 82 -12.36 5.30 9.59
C HIS A 82 -12.72 3.82 9.40
N GLY A 83 -12.40 2.99 10.39
CA GLY A 83 -12.68 1.56 10.36
C GLY A 83 -14.18 1.29 10.34
N SER A 84 -14.65 0.50 9.38
CA SER A 84 -16.04 0.05 9.29
C SER A 84 -16.05 -1.47 9.33
N ALA A 85 -16.18 -2.05 10.53
CA ALA A 85 -16.13 -3.49 10.76
C ALA A 85 -17.07 -4.26 9.82
N GLY A 86 -18.32 -3.81 9.64
CA GLY A 86 -19.27 -4.45 8.73
C GLY A 86 -18.87 -4.43 7.25
N LYS A 87 -18.18 -3.38 6.77
CA LYS A 87 -17.71 -3.31 5.37
C LYS A 87 -16.42 -4.10 5.16
N ASN A 88 -15.54 -4.10 6.15
CA ASN A 88 -14.26 -4.79 6.08
C ASN A 88 -14.42 -6.30 6.25
N ILE A 89 -15.37 -6.76 7.08
CA ILE A 89 -15.65 -8.19 7.26
C ILE A 89 -16.41 -8.73 6.03
N ILE A 90 -17.48 -8.06 5.57
CA ILE A 90 -18.27 -8.55 4.43
C ILE A 90 -17.54 -8.40 3.09
N GLY A 91 -16.76 -7.32 2.90
CA GLY A 91 -15.99 -7.11 1.67
C GLY A 91 -14.60 -7.75 1.67
N GLY A 92 -14.16 -8.30 2.81
CA GLY A 92 -12.87 -8.96 2.97
C GLY A 92 -12.94 -10.48 3.10
N LEU A 93 -14.13 -11.03 3.41
CA LEU A 93 -14.47 -12.45 3.23
C LEU A 93 -14.74 -12.74 1.76
#